data_AF-A0AAV9UZ89-F1
#
_entry.id   AF-A0AAV9UZ89-F1
#
_cell.length_a   1.000
_cell.length_b   1.000
_cell.length_c   1.000
_cell.angle_alpha   90.00
_cell.angle_beta   90.00
_cell.angle_gamma   90.00
#
_symmetry.space_group_name_H-M   'P 1'
#
loop_
_entity.id
_entity.type
_entity.pdbx_description
1 polymer ?
#
loop_
_entity_poly.entity_id
_entity_poly.type
_entity_poly.pdbx_seq_one_letter_code
_entity_poly.pdbx_strand_id
1 'polypeptide(L)'
;MGKGKNKSKGRPPTVAPRSGSSIEGEPKCKRERRNSSSSSSDSSSLVPQVPPKLWKRFYEPLVLLAAYGKTQGPQIKLTSTEAEGPWHDDNRELRKQFLDQLAYICDYMRGGDTVTAIAVEDGPQLKYWIAANTNQGPKIKPLVSDILERLKNAFGISDSEARILQSEISDTIISFCSKRLEYYKKELSTPIRWCLKRLETQDTEDAKKLKEWLSSLCQPDLDLKTLIQLCYDARVSGMTQAIAVRAEDMKRQQMSPSGGKYGEIRHLVGRLGSHIKAAGVLVEAGRRDPQLFTNYSVEVGACHPIFKSPTHRNDPIDLIIRRMISDHSLCKFYQSEINSQNEKFNLDLEKRIKQVYEDRSFKLRLHAEIIILDHFYRNDLPFLGGERYIGVSKPSCFLCYRYLQAHPMRAQTSGCSNNLYLQWQPPYINDESESAIEEQQSILIAMSKEIRKFVLDTIVPSHRGFNSHPDSTTGIETVSHTRKTLSKPRPRSTLKQSVLSAEYEKRPSKPSNMPISPDSFDNTSKSSNSSDGGVALDHFIFRRSFAISTILAISSVCVGWVLASYR
;
A
#
# COMPACT_ATOMS: atom_id res chain seq x y z
N MET A 1 -42.12 2.64 47.72
CA MET A 1 -43.47 2.46 48.28
C MET A 1 -44.24 1.52 47.35
N GLY A 2 -44.79 0.36 47.67
CA GLY A 2 -44.74 -0.52 48.84
C GLY A 2 -45.55 -1.80 48.54
N LYS A 3 -45.07 -2.95 49.08
CA LYS A 3 -45.79 -4.18 49.53
C LYS A 3 -46.61 -4.99 48.49
N GLY A 4 -46.70 -6.33 48.52
CA GLY A 4 -46.26 -7.43 49.40
C GLY A 4 -46.55 -8.78 48.71
N LYS A 5 -45.73 -9.84 48.89
CA LYS A 5 -45.75 -10.93 49.90
C LYS A 5 -46.71 -12.12 49.64
N ASN A 6 -46.15 -13.33 49.41
CA ASN A 6 -46.22 -14.57 50.25
C ASN A 6 -45.75 -15.81 49.43
N LYS A 7 -44.71 -16.58 49.78
CA LYS A 7 -44.54 -17.66 50.82
C LYS A 7 -45.41 -18.92 50.56
N SER A 8 -45.00 -20.21 50.65
CA SER A 8 -43.78 -20.86 51.20
C SER A 8 -43.80 -22.42 51.18
N LYS A 9 -42.63 -23.06 51.46
CA LYS A 9 -42.31 -24.38 52.12
C LYS A 9 -42.06 -25.62 51.22
N GLY A 10 -41.10 -26.53 51.47
CA GLY A 10 -40.17 -26.80 52.60
C GLY A 10 -39.13 -27.91 52.23
N ARG A 11 -38.19 -28.21 53.15
CA ARG A 11 -36.94 -29.02 53.01
C ARG A 11 -36.91 -30.16 54.09
N PRO A 12 -35.77 -30.84 54.41
CA PRO A 12 -35.03 -32.02 53.88
C PRO A 12 -35.16 -33.30 54.79
N PRO A 13 -34.32 -34.37 54.65
CA PRO A 13 -33.11 -34.59 55.53
C PRO A 13 -31.87 -35.25 54.81
N THR A 14 -30.58 -34.88 55.02
CA THR A 14 -29.50 -35.27 56.00
C THR A 14 -28.70 -36.60 55.83
N VAL A 15 -27.36 -36.44 55.76
CA VAL A 15 -26.23 -37.19 56.42
C VAL A 15 -25.52 -38.38 55.69
N ALA A 16 -24.17 -38.31 55.72
CA ALA A 16 -23.10 -39.19 55.21
C ALA A 16 -22.73 -40.35 56.20
N PRO A 17 -21.55 -41.04 56.25
CA PRO A 17 -20.34 -41.12 55.36
C PRO A 17 -19.63 -42.53 55.23
N ARG A 18 -18.45 -42.56 54.57
CA ARG A 18 -17.17 -43.31 54.86
C ARG A 18 -16.69 -44.55 54.05
N SER A 19 -15.35 -44.53 53.82
CA SER A 19 -14.32 -45.58 53.53
C SER A 19 -14.37 -46.33 52.18
N GLY A 20 -13.29 -46.69 51.47
CA GLY A 20 -11.84 -46.70 51.73
C GLY A 20 -11.19 -48.00 51.17
N SER A 21 -10.03 -47.88 50.51
CA SER A 21 -9.01 -48.89 50.09
C SER A 21 -9.16 -49.78 48.82
N SER A 22 -8.39 -49.40 47.79
CA SER A 22 -7.28 -50.09 47.08
C SER A 22 -7.22 -51.63 46.86
N ILE A 23 -6.95 -52.10 45.62
CA ILE A 23 -5.66 -52.69 45.11
C ILE A 23 -5.85 -53.47 43.77
N GLU A 24 -5.01 -53.10 42.78
CA GLU A 24 -4.38 -53.80 41.62
C GLU A 24 -5.12 -54.58 40.51
N GLY A 25 -4.62 -54.37 39.26
CA GLY A 25 -4.70 -55.29 38.13
C GLY A 25 -4.71 -54.65 36.73
N GLU A 26 -3.54 -54.33 36.16
CA GLU A 26 -3.35 -54.13 34.70
C GLU A 26 -3.35 -55.51 33.96
N PRO A 27 -3.71 -55.67 32.65
CA PRO A 27 -3.05 -54.97 31.54
C PRO A 27 -3.88 -54.60 30.28
N LYS A 28 -3.26 -53.70 29.50
CA LYS A 28 -3.50 -53.15 28.14
C LYS A 28 -4.43 -53.92 27.16
N CYS A 29 -5.37 -53.17 26.56
CA CYS A 29 -5.64 -53.22 25.11
C CYS A 29 -6.30 -51.92 24.59
N LYS A 30 -5.95 -51.57 23.34
CA LYS A 30 -6.23 -50.31 22.60
C LYS A 30 -7.74 -50.01 22.46
N ARG A 31 -8.14 -48.74 22.59
CA ARG A 31 -9.31 -48.20 21.87
C ARG A 31 -9.31 -46.67 21.72
N GLU A 32 -9.85 -46.27 20.58
CA GLU A 32 -9.80 -44.98 19.89
C GLU A 32 -10.27 -43.77 20.72
N ARG A 33 -9.50 -42.68 20.67
CA ARG A 33 -9.93 -41.36 21.11
C ARG A 33 -10.87 -40.76 20.07
N ARG A 34 -12.16 -40.68 20.40
CA ARG A 34 -13.13 -39.80 19.74
C ARG A 34 -12.72 -38.34 19.98
N ASN A 35 -12.23 -37.68 18.95
CA ASN A 35 -12.08 -36.24 18.93
C ASN A 35 -13.46 -35.59 18.83
N SER A 36 -13.85 -34.86 19.87
CA SER A 36 -14.94 -33.90 19.84
C SER A 36 -14.53 -32.71 18.95
N SER A 37 -15.01 -32.73 17.72
CA SER A 37 -14.90 -31.62 16.76
C SER A 37 -15.75 -30.44 17.25
N SER A 38 -15.10 -29.41 17.78
CA SER A 38 -15.67 -28.07 17.90
C SER A 38 -15.89 -27.52 16.49
N SER A 39 -17.15 -27.35 16.11
CA SER A 39 -17.61 -26.79 14.85
C SER A 39 -17.03 -25.39 14.62
N SER A 40 -16.07 -25.30 13.71
CA SER A 40 -15.68 -24.05 13.06
C SER A 40 -16.85 -23.54 12.21
N SER A 41 -17.30 -22.32 12.48
CA SER A 41 -18.27 -21.62 11.64
C SER A 41 -17.67 -21.36 10.25
N ASP A 42 -17.99 -22.20 9.28
CA ASP A 42 -17.79 -21.89 7.87
C ASP A 42 -18.70 -20.73 7.50
N SER A 43 -18.14 -19.52 7.37
CA SER A 43 -18.83 -18.40 6.72
C SER A 43 -19.00 -18.76 5.25
N SER A 44 -20.18 -19.21 4.84
CA SER A 44 -20.49 -19.52 3.44
C SER A 44 -20.35 -18.24 2.61
N SER A 45 -19.38 -18.19 1.72
CA SER A 45 -19.23 -17.09 0.76
C SER A 45 -20.47 -16.96 -0.13
N LEU A 46 -20.91 -15.73 -0.37
CA LEU A 46 -22.10 -15.42 -1.16
C LEU A 46 -21.80 -15.38 -2.66
N VAL A 47 -22.81 -15.61 -3.48
CA VAL A 47 -22.67 -15.38 -4.93
C VAL A 47 -22.69 -13.87 -5.18
N PRO A 48 -21.81 -13.32 -6.05
CA PRO A 48 -21.89 -11.93 -6.46
C PRO A 48 -23.28 -11.59 -7.00
N GLN A 49 -23.81 -10.42 -6.62
CA GLN A 49 -25.14 -9.96 -7.07
C GLN A 49 -25.16 -9.51 -8.54
N VAL A 50 -23.98 -9.33 -9.15
CA VAL A 50 -23.84 -9.00 -10.57
C VAL A 50 -23.89 -10.26 -11.45
N PRO A 51 -24.28 -10.14 -12.75
CA PRO A 51 -24.35 -11.30 -13.65
C PRO A 51 -23.04 -12.11 -13.68
N PRO A 52 -23.08 -13.46 -13.62
CA PRO A 52 -21.88 -14.29 -13.58
C PRO A 52 -20.91 -14.06 -14.75
N LYS A 53 -21.44 -13.70 -15.92
CA LYS A 53 -20.63 -13.33 -17.10
C LYS A 53 -19.85 -12.05 -16.87
N LEU A 54 -20.44 -11.04 -16.24
CA LEU A 54 -19.76 -9.78 -15.91
C LEU A 54 -18.67 -10.05 -14.87
N TRP A 55 -18.97 -10.82 -13.83
CA TRP A 55 -18.00 -11.16 -12.78
C TRP A 55 -16.74 -11.83 -13.33
N LYS A 56 -16.91 -12.87 -14.16
CA LYS A 56 -15.78 -13.55 -14.82
C LYS A 56 -14.98 -12.59 -15.71
N ARG A 57 -15.66 -11.79 -16.53
CA ARG A 57 -15.03 -10.81 -17.44
C ARG A 57 -14.31 -9.67 -16.72
N PHE A 58 -14.68 -9.37 -15.48
CA PHE A 58 -13.99 -8.39 -14.65
C PHE A 58 -12.64 -8.93 -14.16
N TYR A 59 -12.57 -10.19 -13.72
CA TYR A 59 -11.32 -10.76 -13.18
C TYR A 59 -10.36 -11.32 -14.21
N GLU A 60 -10.83 -11.82 -15.36
CA GLU A 60 -9.95 -12.29 -16.44
C GLU A 60 -8.79 -11.32 -16.76
N PRO A 61 -9.04 -10.02 -17.06
CA PRO A 61 -7.97 -9.06 -17.31
C PRO A 61 -7.16 -8.72 -16.06
N LEU A 62 -7.75 -8.76 -14.85
CA LEU A 62 -7.03 -8.50 -13.61
C LEU A 62 -6.03 -9.59 -13.28
N VAL A 63 -6.40 -10.85 -13.44
CA VAL A 63 -5.50 -11.99 -13.23
C VAL A 63 -4.37 -11.95 -14.25
N LEU A 64 -4.64 -11.57 -15.50
CA LEU A 64 -3.59 -11.35 -16.50
C LEU A 64 -2.63 -10.23 -16.09
N LEU A 65 -3.13 -9.07 -15.63
CA LEU A 65 -2.26 -8.00 -15.09
C LEU A 65 -1.41 -8.49 -13.92
N ALA A 66 -2.02 -9.20 -12.96
CA ALA A 66 -1.32 -9.72 -11.81
C ALA A 66 -0.21 -10.73 -12.19
N ALA A 67 -0.41 -11.50 -13.26
CA ALA A 67 0.60 -12.43 -13.79
C ALA A 67 1.84 -11.69 -14.35
N TYR A 68 1.65 -10.49 -14.91
CA TYR A 68 2.74 -9.59 -15.31
C TYR A 68 3.42 -8.92 -14.10
N GLY A 69 2.66 -8.58 -13.07
CA GLY A 69 3.18 -8.05 -11.82
C GLY A 69 2.12 -7.33 -10.99
N LYS A 70 2.48 -7.00 -9.75
CA LYS A 70 1.58 -6.31 -8.81
C LYS A 70 1.40 -4.82 -9.13
N THR A 71 2.45 -4.14 -9.54
CA THR A 71 2.46 -2.68 -9.71
C THR A 71 2.07 -2.29 -11.13
N GLN A 72 0.96 -1.56 -11.28
CA GLN A 72 0.36 -1.17 -12.56
C GLN A 72 0.69 0.26 -13.01
N GLY A 73 1.50 0.98 -12.23
CA GLY A 73 1.72 2.41 -12.43
C GLY A 73 2.68 2.98 -11.39
N PRO A 74 3.18 4.22 -11.60
CA PRO A 74 3.80 4.97 -10.52
C PRO A 74 2.73 5.35 -9.50
N GLN A 75 3.12 5.65 -8.26
CA GLN A 75 2.17 6.16 -7.27
C GLN A 75 1.56 7.49 -7.74
N ILE A 76 0.25 7.61 -7.61
CA ILE A 76 -0.49 8.85 -7.84
C ILE A 76 -0.61 9.53 -6.49
N LYS A 77 -0.10 10.75 -6.37
CA LYS A 77 -0.37 11.62 -5.23
C LYS A 77 -1.45 12.59 -5.64
N LEU A 78 -2.49 12.75 -4.82
CA LEU A 78 -3.45 13.81 -5.04
C LEU A 78 -2.84 15.08 -4.47
N THR A 79 -2.18 15.89 -5.31
CA THR A 79 -1.73 17.23 -4.92
C THR A 79 -2.89 18.20 -5.08
N SER A 80 -3.21 18.91 -4.01
CA SER A 80 -4.17 20.01 -3.95
C SER A 80 -3.82 21.10 -4.97
N THR A 81 -4.22 20.89 -6.21
CA THR A 81 -4.17 21.85 -7.31
C THR A 81 -5.59 21.85 -7.84
N GLU A 82 -6.20 23.02 -7.94
CA GLU A 82 -7.57 23.27 -8.45
C GLU A 82 -8.70 23.28 -7.40
N ALA A 83 -8.55 24.10 -6.37
CA ALA A 83 -9.71 24.71 -5.71
C ALA A 83 -9.42 26.19 -5.40
N GLU A 84 -9.20 26.99 -6.44
CA GLU A 84 -9.30 28.46 -6.33
C GLU A 84 -10.78 28.84 -6.28
N GLY A 85 -11.40 28.64 -5.11
CA GLY A 85 -12.69 29.22 -4.76
C GLY A 85 -12.52 30.44 -3.85
N PRO A 86 -13.49 31.37 -3.79
CA PRO A 86 -13.35 32.63 -3.03
C PRO A 86 -13.31 32.48 -1.50
N TRP A 87 -13.54 31.26 -0.99
CA TRP A 87 -13.57 30.92 0.42
C TRP A 87 -12.57 29.78 0.65
N HIS A 88 -11.33 30.13 0.97
CA HIS A 88 -10.29 29.15 1.26
C HIS A 88 -10.39 28.76 2.73
N ASP A 89 -10.80 27.51 3.00
CA ASP A 89 -10.66 26.93 4.33
C ASP A 89 -9.19 26.54 4.53
N ASP A 90 -8.47 27.34 5.32
CA ASP A 90 -7.05 27.18 5.58
C ASP A 90 -6.69 25.87 6.31
N ASN A 91 -7.67 25.19 6.91
CA ASN A 91 -7.49 23.93 7.60
C ASN A 91 -7.88 22.72 6.75
N ARG A 92 -8.41 22.91 5.55
CA ARG A 92 -8.82 21.83 4.63
C ARG A 92 -7.77 20.74 4.44
N GLU A 93 -6.55 21.13 4.08
CA GLU A 93 -5.44 20.19 3.88
C GLU A 93 -5.02 19.52 5.20
N LEU A 94 -5.07 20.27 6.31
CA LEU A 94 -4.78 19.75 7.64
C LEU A 94 -5.80 18.70 8.07
N ARG A 95 -7.10 18.87 7.76
CA ARG A 95 -8.15 17.87 8.01
C ARG A 95 -7.89 16.59 7.23
N LYS A 96 -7.51 16.68 5.95
CA LYS A 96 -7.18 15.51 5.13
C LYS A 96 -6.00 14.74 5.73
N GLN A 97 -4.93 15.46 6.08
CA GLN A 97 -3.76 14.87 6.73
C GLN A 97 -4.09 14.27 8.10
N PHE A 98 -4.94 14.94 8.88
CA PHE A 98 -5.43 14.46 10.16
C PHE A 98 -6.17 13.12 9.99
N LEU A 99 -7.12 13.02 9.05
CA LEU A 99 -7.85 11.78 8.79
C LEU A 99 -6.93 10.66 8.29
N ASP A 100 -5.97 10.96 7.41
CA ASP A 100 -4.98 9.98 6.98
C ASP A 100 -4.09 9.51 8.13
N GLN A 101 -3.63 10.41 9.00
CA GLN A 101 -2.79 10.05 10.15
C GLN A 101 -3.58 9.26 11.19
N LEU A 102 -4.85 9.60 11.42
CA LEU A 102 -5.74 8.86 12.30
C LEU A 102 -6.01 7.45 11.77
N ALA A 103 -6.22 7.30 10.46
CA ALA A 103 -6.32 5.99 9.82
C ALA A 103 -4.99 5.22 9.83
N TYR A 104 -3.86 5.91 9.64
CA TYR A 104 -2.51 5.33 9.63
C TYR A 104 -2.17 4.62 10.94
N ILE A 105 -2.42 5.27 12.08
CA ILE A 105 -2.12 4.68 13.40
C ILE A 105 -3.02 3.50 13.76
N CYS A 106 -4.16 3.35 13.06
CA CYS A 106 -5.04 2.19 13.21
C CYS A 106 -4.51 0.95 12.46
N ASP A 107 -3.56 1.08 11.51
CA ASP A 107 -2.96 -0.05 10.79
C ASP A 107 -1.83 -0.73 11.61
N TYR A 108 -2.21 -1.36 12.73
CA TYR A 108 -1.30 -1.82 13.77
C TYR A 108 -0.63 -3.19 13.49
N MET A 109 -0.98 -3.89 12.41
CA MET A 109 -0.34 -5.15 11.98
C MET A 109 0.04 -5.12 10.50
N ARG A 110 1.01 -5.96 10.11
CA ARG A 110 1.32 -6.20 8.69
C ARG A 110 0.27 -7.14 8.07
N GLY A 111 0.26 -7.25 6.74
CA GLY A 111 -0.59 -8.22 6.03
C GLY A 111 -1.94 -7.70 5.53
N GLY A 112 -2.23 -6.40 5.66
CA GLY A 112 -3.37 -5.77 4.99
C GLY A 112 -4.71 -5.92 5.73
N ASP A 113 -4.82 -6.76 6.75
CA ASP A 113 -6.06 -6.99 7.52
C ASP A 113 -6.48 -5.78 8.36
N THR A 114 -5.52 -5.02 8.87
CA THR A 114 -5.71 -3.84 9.71
C THR A 114 -5.69 -2.52 8.94
N VAL A 115 -5.59 -2.59 7.60
CA VAL A 115 -5.70 -1.38 6.76
C VAL A 115 -7.03 -0.72 7.05
N THR A 116 -6.98 0.57 7.37
CA THR A 116 -8.08 1.32 7.94
C THR A 116 -8.39 2.53 7.07
N ALA A 117 -9.68 2.88 6.99
CA ALA A 117 -10.17 4.10 6.40
C ALA A 117 -11.11 4.82 7.39
N ILE A 118 -11.11 6.16 7.35
CA ILE A 118 -11.90 7.01 8.24
C ILE A 118 -12.53 8.13 7.42
N ALA A 119 -13.81 8.40 7.65
CA ALA A 119 -14.46 9.64 7.22
C ALA A 119 -15.30 10.22 8.37
N VAL A 120 -15.61 11.51 8.27
CA VAL A 120 -16.40 12.23 9.28
C VAL A 120 -17.73 12.62 8.67
N GLU A 121 -18.81 12.14 9.30
CA GLU A 121 -20.17 12.60 9.05
C GLU A 121 -20.34 13.97 9.69
N ASP A 122 -20.76 14.94 8.89
CA ASP A 122 -21.11 16.28 9.36
C ASP A 122 -22.52 16.32 9.97
N GLY A 123 -22.74 17.19 10.94
CA GLY A 123 -24.03 17.30 11.60
C GLY A 123 -23.95 17.92 13.00
N PRO A 124 -25.06 17.91 13.76
CA PRO A 124 -25.07 18.47 15.12
C PRO A 124 -24.05 17.84 16.06
N GLN A 125 -23.76 16.55 15.84
CA GLN A 125 -22.69 15.80 16.47
C GLN A 125 -21.85 15.17 15.35
N LEU A 126 -20.54 15.41 15.35
CA LEU A 126 -19.64 14.80 14.38
C LEU A 126 -19.56 13.30 14.62
N LYS A 127 -19.64 12.47 13.57
CA LYS A 127 -19.41 11.02 13.71
C LYS A 127 -18.20 10.58 12.92
N TYR A 128 -17.21 10.06 13.64
CA TYR A 128 -16.01 9.45 13.07
C TYR A 128 -16.30 8.00 12.69
N TRP A 129 -16.58 7.75 11.42
CA TRP A 129 -16.81 6.40 10.90
C TRP A 129 -15.48 5.74 10.57
N ILE A 130 -15.20 4.61 11.22
CA ILE A 130 -13.96 3.84 11.05
C ILE A 130 -14.27 2.49 10.42
N ALA A 131 -13.56 2.14 9.34
CA ALA A 131 -13.62 0.80 8.76
C ALA A 131 -12.23 0.19 8.64
N ALA A 132 -12.15 -1.13 8.80
CA ALA A 132 -10.95 -1.88 8.50
C ALA A 132 -11.26 -3.00 7.50
N ASN A 133 -10.22 -3.46 6.80
CA ASN A 133 -10.29 -4.55 5.83
C ASN A 133 -10.85 -5.87 6.39
N THR A 134 -10.79 -6.04 7.70
CA THR A 134 -11.40 -7.16 8.45
C THR A 134 -12.10 -6.60 9.69
N ASN A 135 -12.78 -7.45 10.47
CA ASN A 135 -13.52 -7.02 11.67
C ASN A 135 -12.58 -6.60 12.83
N GLN A 136 -11.88 -5.48 12.67
CA GLN A 136 -10.94 -4.89 13.64
C GLN A 136 -11.53 -3.67 14.37
N GLY A 137 -12.72 -3.23 13.97
CA GLY A 137 -13.45 -2.09 14.54
C GLY A 137 -13.44 -2.01 16.07
N PRO A 138 -13.80 -3.09 16.79
CA PRO A 138 -13.81 -3.10 18.25
C PRO A 138 -12.46 -2.82 18.90
N LYS A 139 -11.35 -3.09 18.20
CA LYS A 139 -9.99 -2.87 18.70
C LYS A 139 -9.45 -1.49 18.35
N ILE A 140 -9.84 -0.93 17.21
CA ILE A 140 -9.38 0.40 16.73
C ILE A 140 -10.22 1.54 17.33
N LYS A 141 -11.53 1.33 17.58
CA LYS A 141 -12.43 2.35 18.15
C LYS A 141 -11.95 2.94 19.48
N PRO A 142 -11.47 2.14 20.46
CA PRO A 142 -10.92 2.69 21.71
C PRO A 142 -9.70 3.58 21.52
N LEU A 143 -8.78 3.22 20.61
CA LEU A 143 -7.61 4.03 20.29
C LEU A 143 -8.01 5.40 19.72
N VAL A 144 -8.90 5.40 18.72
CA VAL A 144 -9.37 6.65 18.11
C VAL A 144 -10.07 7.52 19.14
N SER A 145 -10.93 6.93 19.98
CA SER A 145 -11.64 7.67 21.03
C SER A 145 -10.68 8.31 22.05
N ASP A 146 -9.67 7.58 22.51
CA ASP A 146 -8.64 8.09 23.44
C ASP A 146 -7.85 9.26 22.82
N ILE A 147 -7.45 9.13 21.56
CA ILE A 147 -6.69 10.18 20.87
C ILE A 147 -7.53 11.43 20.66
N LEU A 148 -8.79 11.30 20.22
CA LEU A 148 -9.68 12.45 20.06
C LEU A 148 -9.92 13.17 21.41
N GLU A 149 -10.07 12.43 22.51
CA GLU A 149 -10.30 13.04 23.84
C GLU A 149 -9.06 13.80 24.31
N ARG A 150 -7.85 13.26 24.09
CA ARG A 150 -6.59 13.96 24.40
C ARG A 150 -6.41 15.25 23.60
N LEU A 151 -6.88 15.28 22.35
CA LEU A 151 -6.75 16.43 21.45
C LEU A 151 -7.79 17.53 21.70
N LYS A 152 -8.88 17.22 22.41
CA LYS A 152 -9.98 18.15 22.71
C LYS A 152 -9.53 19.46 23.34
N ASN A 153 -8.53 19.40 24.22
CA ASN A 153 -7.98 20.57 24.93
C ASN A 153 -6.66 21.06 24.33
N ALA A 154 -6.31 20.64 23.11
CA ALA A 154 -5.06 21.04 22.47
C ALA A 154 -5.09 22.47 21.92
N PHE A 155 -6.28 23.08 21.81
CA PHE A 155 -6.40 24.46 21.36
C PHE A 155 -5.79 25.45 22.36
N GLY A 156 -4.93 26.34 21.87
CA GLY A 156 -4.32 27.40 22.68
C GLY A 156 -3.18 26.98 23.61
N ILE A 157 -2.79 25.70 23.64
CA ILE A 157 -1.65 25.24 24.46
C ILE A 157 -0.33 25.83 23.95
N SER A 158 0.68 25.95 24.81
CA SER A 158 2.03 26.38 24.45
C SER A 158 2.78 25.32 23.63
N ASP A 159 3.88 25.70 23.00
CA ASP A 159 4.73 24.75 22.24
C ASP A 159 5.37 23.69 23.14
N SER A 160 5.65 24.00 24.41
CA SER A 160 6.12 23.03 25.39
C SER A 160 5.05 22.00 25.74
N GLU A 161 3.81 22.45 25.95
CA GLU A 161 2.68 21.56 26.23
C GLU A 161 2.34 20.69 25.01
N ALA A 162 2.42 21.24 23.80
CA ALA A 162 2.23 20.49 22.57
C ALA A 162 3.26 19.36 22.40
N ARG A 163 4.53 19.59 22.78
CA ARG A 163 5.57 18.54 22.76
C ARG A 163 5.29 17.44 23.78
N ILE A 164 4.81 17.79 24.96
CA ILE A 164 4.40 16.82 25.99
C ILE A 164 3.25 15.97 25.47
N LEU A 165 2.19 16.62 24.96
CA LEU A 165 1.02 15.93 24.38
C LEU A 165 1.42 15.04 23.20
N GLN A 166 2.31 15.50 22.32
CA GLN A 166 2.83 14.70 21.22
C GLN A 166 3.57 13.46 21.74
N SER A 167 4.37 13.57 22.81
CA SER A 167 5.05 12.42 23.41
C SER A 167 4.06 11.41 23.99
N GLU A 168 3.03 11.87 24.71
CA GLU A 168 2.01 11.00 25.30
C GLU A 168 1.20 10.24 24.24
N ILE A 169 0.80 10.94 23.18
CA ILE A 169 0.11 10.33 22.04
C ILE A 169 1.05 9.36 21.31
N SER A 170 2.32 9.72 21.13
CA SER A 170 3.33 8.84 20.53
C SER A 170 3.50 7.54 21.31
N ASP A 171 3.55 7.60 22.64
CA ASP A 171 3.65 6.41 23.50
C ASP A 171 2.45 5.48 23.35
N THR A 172 1.26 6.08 23.29
CA THR A 172 0.00 5.35 23.06
C THR A 172 0.02 4.64 21.70
N ILE A 173 0.43 5.34 20.63
CA ILE A 173 0.53 4.78 19.27
C ILE A 173 1.58 3.67 19.21
N ILE A 174 2.77 3.88 19.80
CA ILE A 174 3.87 2.91 19.78
C ILE A 174 3.44 1.62 20.50
N SER A 175 2.78 1.74 21.64
CA SER A 175 2.24 0.61 22.39
C SER A 175 1.23 -0.19 21.53
N PHE A 176 0.28 0.50 20.91
CA PHE A 176 -0.75 -0.12 20.07
C PHE A 176 -0.17 -0.80 18.82
N CYS A 177 0.79 -0.15 18.16
CA CYS A 177 1.45 -0.63 16.94
C CYS A 177 2.68 -1.51 17.18
N SER A 178 2.94 -1.90 18.43
CA SER A 178 4.14 -2.65 18.85
C SER A 178 4.45 -3.86 17.95
N LYS A 179 3.46 -4.69 17.63
CA LYS A 179 3.65 -5.86 16.75
C LYS A 179 4.22 -5.50 15.38
N ARG A 180 3.72 -4.42 14.76
CA ARG A 180 4.20 -3.93 13.46
C ARG A 180 5.59 -3.30 13.57
N LEU A 181 5.82 -2.56 14.63
CA LEU A 181 7.07 -1.85 14.88
C LEU A 181 8.22 -2.82 15.18
N GLU A 182 7.98 -3.87 15.96
CA GLU A 182 8.96 -4.94 16.23
C GLU A 182 9.33 -5.70 14.95
N TYR A 183 8.38 -5.91 14.05
CA TYR A 183 8.67 -6.46 12.73
C TYR A 183 9.63 -5.55 11.95
N TYR A 184 9.37 -4.24 11.89
CA TYR A 184 10.27 -3.30 11.22
C TYR A 184 11.66 -3.24 11.86
N LYS A 185 11.74 -3.29 13.20
CA LYS A 185 13.01 -3.39 13.94
C LYS A 185 13.80 -4.62 13.50
N LYS A 186 13.14 -5.79 13.44
CA LYS A 186 13.78 -7.04 12.98
C LYS A 186 14.29 -6.95 11.55
N GLU A 187 13.48 -6.42 10.63
CA GLU A 187 13.84 -6.27 9.22
C GLU A 187 14.99 -5.28 9.01
N LEU A 188 15.16 -4.30 9.90
CA LEU A 188 16.20 -3.27 9.81
C LEU A 188 17.62 -3.84 10.07
N SER A 189 17.74 -4.87 10.91
CA SER A 189 19.05 -5.41 11.33
C SER A 189 19.89 -5.97 10.18
N THR A 190 19.26 -6.63 9.21
CA THR A 190 19.94 -7.25 8.07
C THR A 190 20.59 -6.23 7.12
N PRO A 191 19.86 -5.23 6.58
CA PRO A 191 20.45 -4.23 5.71
C PRO A 191 21.47 -3.36 6.44
N ILE A 192 21.27 -3.05 7.74
CA ILE A 192 22.27 -2.30 8.53
C ILE A 192 23.60 -3.07 8.60
N ARG A 193 23.57 -4.36 8.97
CA ARG A 193 24.80 -5.16 9.06
C ARG A 193 25.57 -5.21 7.74
N TRP A 194 24.86 -5.26 6.62
CA TRP A 194 25.47 -5.19 5.29
C TRP A 194 26.13 -3.84 5.05
N CYS A 195 25.44 -2.73 5.35
CA CYS A 195 25.98 -1.38 5.16
C CYS A 195 27.19 -1.12 6.06
N LEU A 196 27.18 -1.58 7.32
CA LEU A 196 28.31 -1.43 8.25
C LEU A 196 29.61 -2.01 7.69
N LYS A 197 29.58 -3.22 7.13
CA LYS A 197 30.75 -3.86 6.48
C LYS A 197 31.30 -3.04 5.31
N ARG A 198 30.43 -2.36 4.56
CA ARG A 198 30.83 -1.52 3.41
C ARG A 198 31.32 -0.14 3.83
N LEU A 199 30.91 0.34 5.01
CA LEU A 199 31.40 1.60 5.57
C LEU A 199 32.77 1.44 6.25
N GLU A 200 33.12 0.23 6.70
CA GLU A 200 34.46 -0.07 7.25
C GLU A 200 35.60 0.19 6.26
N THR A 201 35.34 0.09 4.95
CA THR A 201 36.33 0.34 3.92
C THR A 201 36.37 1.80 3.46
N GLN A 202 35.62 2.70 4.10
CA GLN A 202 35.53 4.12 3.74
C GLN A 202 36.09 4.97 4.89
N ASP A 203 37.12 5.79 4.63
CA ASP A 203 37.76 6.62 5.65
C ASP A 203 37.23 8.07 5.70
N THR A 204 36.07 8.33 5.10
CA THR A 204 35.48 9.68 5.09
C THR A 204 34.73 9.97 6.40
N GLU A 205 34.74 11.23 6.82
CA GLU A 205 34.07 11.68 8.06
C GLU A 205 32.56 11.39 8.04
N ASP A 206 31.91 11.51 6.88
CA ASP A 206 30.49 11.19 6.72
C ASP A 206 30.22 9.68 6.86
N ALA A 207 31.14 8.83 6.41
CA ALA A 207 31.04 7.38 6.56
C ALA A 207 31.18 6.96 8.03
N LYS A 208 32.09 7.60 8.78
CA LYS A 208 32.28 7.38 10.23
C LYS A 208 31.02 7.74 11.01
N LYS A 209 30.48 8.94 10.81
CA LYS A 209 29.21 9.38 11.44
C LYS A 209 28.04 8.47 11.10
N LEU A 210 27.91 8.08 9.84
CA LEU A 210 26.86 7.16 9.43
C LEU A 210 27.02 5.78 10.07
N LYS A 211 28.25 5.27 10.19
CA LYS A 211 28.56 3.99 10.85
C LYS A 211 28.17 4.03 12.33
N GLU A 212 28.53 5.09 13.04
CA GLU A 212 28.16 5.29 14.45
C GLU A 212 26.64 5.29 14.62
N TRP A 213 25.93 6.11 13.83
CA TRP A 213 24.48 6.18 13.90
C TRP A 213 23.81 4.84 13.55
N LEU A 214 24.23 4.16 12.48
CA LEU A 214 23.69 2.84 12.13
C LEU A 214 23.96 1.79 13.22
N SER A 215 25.10 1.88 13.90
CA SER A 215 25.43 1.00 15.02
C SER A 215 24.54 1.28 16.23
N SER A 216 24.16 2.55 16.47
CA SER A 216 23.22 2.91 17.54
C SER A 216 21.83 2.28 17.36
N LEU A 217 21.36 2.09 16.12
CA LEU A 217 20.05 1.50 15.82
C LEU A 217 19.97 -0.02 16.06
N CYS A 218 21.13 -0.69 16.17
CA CYS A 218 21.24 -2.14 16.27
C CYS A 218 21.76 -2.61 17.65
N GLN A 219 21.76 -1.74 18.66
CA GLN A 219 22.18 -2.14 20.01
C GLN A 219 21.22 -3.20 20.59
N PRO A 220 21.73 -4.30 21.17
CA PRO A 220 20.90 -5.42 21.63
C PRO A 220 19.83 -5.04 22.67
N ASP A 221 20.14 -4.07 23.52
CA ASP A 221 19.35 -3.57 24.63
C ASP A 221 18.50 -2.34 24.27
N LEU A 222 18.56 -1.88 23.01
CA LEU A 222 17.79 -0.72 22.56
C LEU A 222 16.28 -1.01 22.62
N ASP A 223 15.58 -0.30 23.51
CA ASP A 223 14.14 -0.39 23.60
C ASP A 223 13.46 0.18 22.34
N LEU A 224 12.23 -0.26 22.09
CA LEU A 224 11.51 0.08 20.87
C LEU A 224 11.22 1.59 20.75
N LYS A 225 10.93 2.27 21.87
CA LYS A 225 10.61 3.69 21.88
C LYS A 225 11.84 4.51 21.51
N THR A 226 12.99 4.22 22.12
CA THR A 226 14.26 4.88 21.80
C THR A 226 14.67 4.66 20.34
N LEU A 227 14.51 3.44 19.80
CA LEU A 227 14.76 3.18 18.38
C LEU A 227 13.89 4.06 17.46
N ILE A 228 12.60 4.16 17.76
CA ILE A 228 11.66 4.94 16.95
C ILE A 228 11.98 6.43 17.03
N GLN A 229 12.37 6.92 18.21
CA GLN A 229 12.83 8.29 18.41
C GLN A 229 14.08 8.59 17.58
N LEU A 230 15.10 7.73 17.63
CA LEU A 230 16.31 7.86 16.81
C LEU A 230 15.98 7.88 15.31
N CYS A 231 15.03 7.06 14.87
CA CYS A 231 14.57 7.05 13.47
C CYS A 231 13.79 8.32 13.09
N TYR A 232 13.03 8.89 14.02
CA TYR A 232 12.30 10.14 13.82
C TYR A 232 13.24 11.34 13.73
N ASP A 233 14.24 11.40 14.60
CA ASP A 233 15.25 12.47 14.69
C ASP A 233 16.24 12.44 13.51
N ALA A 234 16.41 11.27 12.89
CA ALA A 234 17.20 11.09 11.67
C ALA A 234 16.77 11.98 10.49
N ARG A 235 15.55 12.52 10.54
CA ARG A 235 15.02 13.45 9.54
C ARG A 235 15.65 14.84 9.65
N VAL A 236 16.12 15.23 10.84
CA VAL A 236 16.75 16.53 11.11
C VAL A 236 18.28 16.42 11.14
N SER A 237 18.83 15.27 11.56
CA SER A 237 20.28 15.08 11.75
C SER A 237 21.11 14.86 10.46
N GLY A 238 20.51 14.98 9.27
CA GLY A 238 21.18 14.73 7.99
C GLY A 238 21.50 13.25 7.69
N MET A 239 21.31 12.32 8.63
CA MET A 239 21.57 10.89 8.44
C MET A 239 20.70 10.28 7.34
N THR A 240 19.43 10.67 7.29
CA THR A 240 18.51 10.26 6.21
C THR A 240 19.02 10.70 4.84
N GLN A 241 19.60 11.90 4.75
CA GLN A 241 20.19 12.42 3.53
C GLN A 241 21.46 11.64 3.14
N ALA A 242 22.33 11.31 4.11
CA ALA A 242 23.53 10.50 3.87
C ALA A 242 23.20 9.11 3.32
N ILE A 243 22.15 8.46 3.83
CA ILE A 243 21.65 7.18 3.28
C ILE A 243 21.06 7.39 1.89
N ALA A 244 20.30 8.47 1.67
CA ALA A 244 19.66 8.76 0.40
C ALA A 244 20.67 8.94 -0.74
N VAL A 245 21.79 9.64 -0.49
CA VAL A 245 22.88 9.81 -1.46
C VAL A 245 23.47 8.45 -1.83
N ARG A 246 23.83 7.62 -0.85
CA ARG A 246 24.40 6.29 -1.09
C ARG A 246 23.43 5.35 -1.81
N ALA A 247 22.13 5.44 -1.50
CA ALA A 247 21.09 4.70 -2.22
C ALA A 247 21.02 5.13 -3.70
N GLU A 248 21.20 6.42 -3.99
CA GLU A 248 21.20 6.93 -5.36
C GLU A 248 22.47 6.53 -6.12
N ASP A 249 23.62 6.49 -5.47
CA ASP A 249 24.86 6.00 -6.07
C ASP A 249 24.75 4.52 -6.48
N MET A 250 24.11 3.69 -5.63
CA MET A 250 23.81 2.30 -5.95
C MET A 250 22.90 2.15 -7.20
N LYS A 251 21.98 3.09 -7.42
CA LYS A 251 21.14 3.12 -8.63
C LYS A 251 21.95 3.53 -9.86
N ARG A 252 22.80 4.57 -9.73
CA ARG A 252 23.64 5.08 -10.82
C ARG A 252 24.63 4.03 -11.31
N GLN A 253 25.20 3.27 -10.39
CA GLN A 253 26.10 2.14 -10.70
C GLN A 253 25.35 0.92 -11.28
N GLN A 254 24.04 1.03 -11.51
CA GLN A 254 23.15 -0.03 -11.98
C GLN A 254 23.18 -1.30 -11.12
N MET A 255 23.67 -1.20 -9.89
CA MET A 255 23.76 -2.32 -8.95
C MET A 255 22.39 -2.68 -8.37
N SER A 256 21.51 -1.68 -8.18
CA SER A 256 20.15 -1.91 -7.68
C SER A 256 19.19 -0.78 -8.07
N PRO A 257 18.08 -1.06 -8.79
CA PRO A 257 17.07 -0.05 -9.15
C PRO A 257 16.39 0.62 -7.94
N SER A 258 16.31 -0.08 -6.81
CA SER A 258 15.70 0.43 -5.56
C SER A 258 16.70 1.14 -4.64
N GLY A 259 17.98 1.20 -5.00
CA GLY A 259 19.06 1.72 -4.15
C GLY A 259 19.60 0.70 -3.14
N GLY A 260 19.27 -0.58 -3.30
CA GLY A 260 19.81 -1.70 -2.52
C GLY A 260 19.53 -1.57 -1.03
N LYS A 261 20.49 -2.03 -0.20
CA LYS A 261 20.36 -2.03 1.26
C LYS A 261 20.25 -0.62 1.88
N TYR A 262 20.85 0.40 1.26
CA TYR A 262 20.64 1.78 1.68
C TYR A 262 19.20 2.24 1.41
N GLY A 263 18.62 1.85 0.26
CA GLY A 263 17.20 2.08 -0.03
C GLY A 263 16.27 1.41 1.00
N GLU A 264 16.57 0.17 1.37
CA GLU A 264 15.84 -0.57 2.42
C GLU A 264 15.91 0.12 3.78
N ILE A 265 17.12 0.52 4.24
CA ILE A 265 17.30 1.25 5.51
C ILE A 265 16.48 2.53 5.51
N ARG A 266 16.60 3.34 4.45
CA ARG A 266 15.85 4.60 4.34
C ARG A 266 14.34 4.37 4.43
N HIS A 267 13.83 3.32 3.80
CA HIS A 267 12.42 2.96 3.90
C HIS A 267 12.04 2.59 5.34
N LEU A 268 12.77 1.66 5.97
CA LEU A 268 12.46 1.17 7.31
C LEU A 268 12.58 2.25 8.38
N VAL A 269 13.64 3.07 8.35
CA VAL A 269 13.84 4.23 9.24
C VAL A 269 12.66 5.19 9.12
N GLY A 270 12.25 5.50 7.88
CA GLY A 270 11.08 6.35 7.66
C GLY A 270 9.78 5.73 8.19
N ARG A 271 9.59 4.41 8.05
CA ARG A 271 8.40 3.70 8.56
C ARG A 271 8.34 3.68 10.08
N LEU A 272 9.48 3.50 10.75
CA LEU A 272 9.59 3.56 12.21
C LEU A 272 9.23 4.97 12.70
N GLY A 273 9.95 6.00 12.21
CA GLY A 273 9.74 7.38 12.62
C GLY A 273 8.36 7.98 12.25
N SER A 274 7.65 7.40 11.29
CA SER A 274 6.33 7.91 10.86
C SER A 274 5.26 7.90 11.97
N HIS A 275 5.41 7.07 13.01
CA HIS A 275 4.44 7.02 14.11
C HIS A 275 4.50 8.27 15.01
N ILE A 276 5.70 8.76 15.31
CA ILE A 276 5.89 10.04 16.03
C ILE A 276 5.48 11.22 15.13
N LYS A 277 5.72 11.12 13.81
CA LYS A 277 5.23 12.12 12.85
C LYS A 277 3.71 12.21 12.86
N ALA A 278 3.02 11.06 12.87
CA ALA A 278 1.57 11.02 12.92
C ALA A 278 1.05 11.72 14.17
N ALA A 279 1.62 11.44 15.35
CA ALA A 279 1.27 12.14 16.59
C ALA A 279 1.41 13.67 16.47
N GLY A 280 2.50 14.15 15.84
CA GLY A 280 2.71 15.58 15.63
C GLY A 280 1.64 16.24 14.76
N VAL A 281 1.21 15.59 13.67
CA VAL A 281 0.13 16.09 12.81
C VAL A 281 -1.21 16.10 13.55
N LEU A 282 -1.48 15.08 14.37
CA LEU A 282 -2.69 15.00 15.18
C LEU A 282 -2.77 16.13 16.20
N VAL A 283 -1.66 16.42 16.91
CA VAL A 283 -1.56 17.56 17.85
C VAL A 283 -1.74 18.89 17.13
N GLU A 284 -1.13 19.05 15.95
CA GLU A 284 -1.26 20.28 15.16
C GLU A 284 -2.71 20.50 14.70
N ALA A 285 -3.42 19.45 14.31
CA ALA A 285 -4.85 19.52 14.02
C ALA A 285 -5.66 19.94 15.27
N GLY A 286 -5.34 19.39 16.44
CA GLY A 286 -5.90 19.81 17.73
C GLY A 286 -5.72 21.30 18.04
N ARG A 287 -4.53 21.84 17.74
CA ARG A 287 -4.21 23.25 17.97
C ARG A 287 -4.90 24.21 17.01
N ARG A 288 -5.17 23.77 15.77
CA ARG A 288 -5.62 24.64 14.68
C ARG A 288 -7.08 24.50 14.31
N ASP A 289 -7.69 23.35 14.60
CA ASP A 289 -9.07 23.06 14.23
C ASP A 289 -9.84 22.39 15.39
N PRO A 290 -10.17 23.15 16.45
CA PRO A 290 -10.87 22.62 17.63
C PRO A 290 -12.26 22.06 17.32
N GLN A 291 -12.86 22.42 16.18
CA GLN A 291 -14.20 21.95 15.80
C GLN A 291 -14.23 20.44 15.56
N LEU A 292 -13.12 19.85 15.12
CA LEU A 292 -12.96 18.40 14.95
C LEU A 292 -13.19 17.62 16.27
N PHE A 293 -12.99 18.26 17.42
CA PHE A 293 -13.00 17.61 18.73
C PHE A 293 -14.18 18.05 19.60
N THR A 294 -15.13 18.80 19.02
CA THR A 294 -16.32 19.30 19.73
C THR A 294 -17.52 18.42 19.41
N ASN A 295 -18.19 17.91 20.45
CA ASN A 295 -19.39 17.05 20.33
C ASN A 295 -19.26 15.99 19.22
N TYR A 296 -18.47 14.95 19.49
CA TYR A 296 -18.24 13.86 18.54
C TYR A 296 -18.63 12.49 19.09
N SER A 297 -18.87 11.54 18.19
CA SER A 297 -18.88 10.11 18.47
C SER A 297 -17.95 9.36 17.52
N VAL A 298 -17.59 8.14 17.89
CA VAL A 298 -16.75 7.25 17.07
C VAL A 298 -17.56 6.02 16.74
N GLU A 299 -17.76 5.74 15.46
CA GLU A 299 -18.56 4.63 14.96
C GLU A 299 -17.74 3.66 14.13
N VAL A 300 -18.18 2.40 14.09
CA VAL A 300 -17.52 1.33 13.34
C VAL A 300 -18.39 0.99 12.13
N GLY A 301 -17.81 1.08 10.95
CA GLY A 301 -18.45 0.67 9.70
C GLY A 301 -18.79 -0.82 9.70
N ALA A 302 -19.89 -1.16 9.04
CA ALA A 302 -20.42 -2.51 9.02
C ALA A 302 -19.46 -3.53 8.39
N CYS A 303 -19.45 -4.74 8.94
CA CYS A 303 -18.82 -5.88 8.28
C CYS A 303 -19.64 -6.28 7.05
N HIS A 304 -18.95 -6.60 5.95
CA HIS A 304 -19.60 -6.97 4.69
C HIS A 304 -19.45 -8.47 4.41
N PRO A 305 -20.48 -9.10 3.82
CA PRO A 305 -20.37 -10.46 3.32
C PRO A 305 -19.26 -10.62 2.29
N ILE A 306 -18.62 -11.79 2.26
CA ILE A 306 -17.56 -12.11 1.31
C ILE A 306 -18.15 -12.87 0.12
N PHE A 307 -17.84 -12.43 -1.09
CA PHE A 307 -18.24 -13.11 -2.32
C PHE A 307 -17.37 -14.31 -2.64
N LYS A 308 -17.95 -15.27 -3.37
CA LYS A 308 -17.21 -16.37 -3.99
C LYS A 308 -16.24 -15.83 -5.03
N SER A 309 -14.98 -16.25 -4.91
CA SER A 309 -13.94 -15.96 -5.89
C SER A 309 -14.36 -16.45 -7.29
N PRO A 310 -13.96 -15.73 -8.35
CA PRO A 310 -14.26 -16.14 -9.73
C PRO A 310 -13.62 -17.50 -10.04
N THR A 311 -14.38 -18.37 -10.70
CA THR A 311 -13.86 -19.67 -11.16
C THR A 311 -13.01 -19.49 -12.41
N HIS A 312 -11.87 -20.18 -12.50
CA HIS A 312 -11.11 -20.27 -13.74
C HIS A 312 -11.95 -20.88 -14.85
N ARG A 313 -11.91 -20.29 -16.04
CA ARG A 313 -12.59 -20.85 -17.22
C ARG A 313 -11.74 -21.87 -17.97
N ASN A 314 -10.46 -22.02 -17.61
CA ASN A 314 -9.45 -22.76 -18.39
C ASN A 314 -9.35 -22.25 -19.84
N ASP A 315 -9.64 -20.97 -20.04
CA ASP A 315 -9.54 -20.32 -21.34
C ASP A 315 -8.07 -19.97 -21.60
N PRO A 316 -7.52 -20.27 -22.80
CA PRO A 316 -6.21 -19.76 -23.21
C PRO A 316 -6.16 -18.23 -23.14
N ILE A 317 -4.97 -17.67 -22.95
CA ILE A 317 -4.76 -16.20 -22.91
C ILE A 317 -5.34 -15.55 -24.17
N ASP A 318 -5.23 -16.20 -25.32
CA ASP A 318 -5.82 -15.78 -26.59
C ASP A 318 -7.32 -15.46 -26.50
N LEU A 319 -8.09 -16.28 -25.77
CA LEU A 319 -9.52 -16.05 -25.59
C LEU A 319 -9.80 -14.89 -24.65
N ILE A 320 -8.91 -14.63 -23.68
CA ILE A 320 -8.97 -13.43 -22.83
C ILE A 320 -8.74 -12.19 -23.68
N ILE A 321 -7.71 -12.17 -24.54
CA ILE A 321 -7.42 -11.05 -25.46
C ILE A 321 -8.58 -10.80 -26.44
N ARG A 322 -9.10 -11.86 -27.08
CA ARG A 322 -10.24 -11.75 -28.01
C ARG A 322 -11.51 -11.16 -27.37
N ARG A 323 -11.66 -11.29 -26.05
CA ARG A 323 -12.79 -10.67 -25.32
C ARG A 323 -12.55 -9.21 -24.96
N MET A 324 -11.30 -8.75 -24.99
CA MET A 324 -10.95 -7.35 -24.75
C MET A 324 -10.91 -6.54 -26.05
N ILE A 325 -10.49 -7.15 -27.17
CA ILE A 325 -10.33 -6.51 -28.47
C ILE A 325 -11.23 -7.19 -29.50
N SER A 326 -12.08 -6.39 -30.16
CA SER A 326 -12.95 -6.88 -31.24
C SER A 326 -12.26 -6.97 -32.61
N ASP A 327 -11.18 -6.22 -32.82
CA ASP A 327 -10.41 -6.21 -34.06
C ASP A 327 -9.46 -7.42 -34.15
N HIS A 328 -9.61 -8.22 -35.21
CA HIS A 328 -8.85 -9.45 -35.40
C HIS A 328 -7.36 -9.23 -35.69
N SER A 329 -7.01 -8.14 -36.38
CA SER A 329 -5.62 -7.79 -36.72
C SER A 329 -4.85 -7.36 -35.46
N LEU A 330 -5.46 -6.52 -34.64
CA LEU A 330 -4.92 -6.10 -33.34
C LEU A 330 -4.80 -7.30 -32.40
N CYS A 331 -5.80 -8.19 -32.37
CA CYS A 331 -5.73 -9.40 -31.56
C CYS A 331 -4.48 -10.24 -31.91
N LYS A 332 -4.19 -10.45 -33.19
CA LYS A 332 -2.96 -11.15 -33.64
C LYS A 332 -1.69 -10.45 -33.21
N PHE A 333 -1.66 -9.11 -33.27
CA PHE A 333 -0.52 -8.32 -32.81
C PHE A 333 -0.25 -8.55 -31.32
N TYR A 334 -1.25 -8.41 -30.45
CA TYR A 334 -1.08 -8.62 -29.01
C TYR A 334 -0.71 -10.07 -28.67
N GLN A 335 -1.24 -11.05 -29.41
CA GLN A 335 -0.85 -12.46 -29.24
C GLN A 335 0.64 -12.68 -29.55
N SER A 336 1.12 -12.14 -30.67
CA SER A 336 2.54 -12.22 -31.02
C SER A 336 3.43 -11.57 -29.96
N GLU A 337 2.99 -10.45 -29.39
CA GLU A 337 3.74 -9.75 -28.36
C GLU A 337 3.78 -10.53 -27.04
N ILE A 338 2.66 -11.10 -26.61
CA ILE A 338 2.59 -11.98 -25.42
C ILE A 338 3.55 -13.15 -25.58
N ASN A 339 3.53 -13.83 -26.72
CA ASN A 339 4.42 -14.98 -26.99
C ASN A 339 5.89 -14.56 -26.95
N SER A 340 6.24 -13.46 -27.64
CA SER A 340 7.60 -12.92 -27.63
C SER A 340 8.09 -12.60 -26.22
N GLN A 341 7.22 -12.03 -25.37
CA GLN A 341 7.57 -11.73 -23.99
C GLN A 341 7.68 -12.96 -23.11
N ASN A 342 6.75 -13.91 -23.28
CA ASN A 342 6.75 -15.15 -22.54
C ASN A 342 8.06 -15.93 -22.77
N GLU A 343 8.52 -15.99 -24.02
CA GLU A 343 9.81 -16.58 -24.41
C GLU A 343 11.00 -15.77 -23.88
N LYS A 344 11.02 -14.44 -24.14
CA LYS A 344 12.15 -13.57 -23.79
C LYS A 344 12.41 -13.48 -22.29
N PHE A 345 11.36 -13.55 -21.48
CA PHE A 345 11.43 -13.40 -20.02
C PHE A 345 11.14 -14.68 -19.25
N ASN A 346 10.90 -15.79 -19.95
CA ASN A 346 10.54 -17.08 -19.35
C ASN A 346 9.41 -16.92 -18.30
N LEU A 347 8.35 -16.19 -18.63
CA LEU A 347 7.31 -15.81 -17.67
C LEU A 347 6.40 -17.00 -17.32
N ASP A 348 6.11 -17.85 -18.30
CA ASP A 348 5.09 -18.89 -18.22
C ASP A 348 3.73 -18.33 -17.72
N LEU A 349 3.21 -17.35 -18.46
CA LEU A 349 2.01 -16.60 -18.07
C LEU A 349 0.78 -17.50 -17.87
N GLU A 350 0.60 -18.53 -18.70
CA GLU A 350 -0.52 -19.47 -18.54
C GLU A 350 -0.47 -20.21 -17.20
N LYS A 351 0.71 -20.70 -16.82
CA LYS A 351 0.91 -21.33 -15.52
C LYS A 351 0.67 -20.35 -14.38
N ARG A 352 1.15 -19.10 -14.47
CA ARG A 352 0.90 -18.08 -13.44
C ARG A 352 -0.59 -17.80 -13.26
N ILE A 353 -1.33 -17.63 -14.36
CA ILE A 353 -2.78 -17.42 -14.32
C ILE A 353 -3.47 -18.60 -13.65
N LYS A 354 -3.13 -19.83 -14.05
CA LYS A 354 -3.70 -21.04 -13.46
C LYS A 354 -3.42 -21.12 -11.95
N GLN A 355 -2.17 -20.86 -11.54
CA GLN A 355 -1.77 -20.84 -10.13
C GLN A 355 -2.57 -19.84 -9.30
N VAL A 356 -2.88 -18.65 -9.85
CA VAL A 356 -3.69 -17.65 -9.15
C VAL A 356 -5.09 -18.18 -8.84
N TYR A 357 -5.73 -18.86 -9.79
CA TYR A 357 -7.08 -19.40 -9.57
C TYR A 357 -7.09 -20.66 -8.70
N GLU A 358 -6.01 -21.45 -8.70
CA GLU A 358 -5.86 -22.64 -7.87
C GLU A 358 -5.45 -22.32 -6.43
N ASP A 359 -4.97 -21.11 -6.18
CA ASP A 359 -4.55 -20.67 -4.86
C ASP A 359 -5.74 -20.56 -3.89
N ARG A 360 -5.71 -21.38 -2.84
CA ARG A 360 -6.70 -21.38 -1.75
C ARG A 360 -6.71 -20.07 -0.95
N SER A 361 -5.64 -19.26 -1.06
CA SER A 361 -5.53 -17.94 -0.46
C SER A 361 -6.23 -16.84 -1.29
N PHE A 362 -6.68 -17.15 -2.51
CA PHE A 362 -7.49 -16.24 -3.32
C PHE A 362 -8.91 -16.13 -2.76
N LYS A 363 -9.03 -15.42 -1.64
CA LYS A 363 -10.27 -15.09 -0.95
C LYS A 363 -10.53 -13.61 -1.11
N LEU A 364 -11.72 -13.25 -1.58
CA LEU A 364 -12.09 -11.87 -1.80
C LEU A 364 -12.27 -11.10 -0.49
N ARG A 365 -12.16 -9.79 -0.58
CA ARG A 365 -12.30 -8.88 0.55
C ARG A 365 -12.78 -7.53 0.09
N LEU A 366 -13.69 -6.94 0.86
CA LEU A 366 -14.06 -5.54 0.68
C LEU A 366 -13.04 -4.67 1.43
N HIS A 367 -12.43 -3.73 0.72
CA HIS A 367 -11.42 -2.86 1.31
C HIS A 367 -12.06 -1.70 2.10
N ALA A 368 -11.35 -1.22 3.13
CA ALA A 368 -11.83 -0.23 4.08
C ALA A 368 -12.36 1.06 3.43
N GLU A 369 -11.70 1.58 2.39
CA GLU A 369 -12.17 2.81 1.72
C GLU A 369 -13.55 2.63 1.08
N ILE A 370 -13.78 1.43 0.55
CA ILE A 370 -15.02 1.09 -0.14
C ILE A 370 -16.15 0.85 0.87
N ILE A 371 -15.83 0.32 2.07
CA ILE A 371 -16.79 0.23 3.18
C ILE A 371 -17.30 1.62 3.57
N ILE A 372 -16.39 2.59 3.73
CA ILE A 372 -16.76 3.97 4.10
C ILE A 372 -17.55 4.65 2.99
N LEU A 373 -17.07 4.58 1.75
CA LEU A 373 -17.76 5.14 0.58
C LEU A 373 -19.21 4.64 0.49
N ASP A 374 -19.37 3.33 0.59
CA ASP A 374 -20.65 2.67 0.46
C ASP A 374 -21.64 3.09 1.55
N HIS A 375 -21.17 3.14 2.79
CA HIS A 375 -21.96 3.58 3.93
C HIS A 375 -22.44 5.02 3.78
N PHE A 376 -21.54 5.94 3.42
CA PHE A 376 -21.89 7.34 3.24
C PHE A 376 -22.88 7.53 2.09
N TYR A 377 -22.68 6.84 0.97
CA TYR A 377 -23.54 7.01 -0.20
C TYR A 377 -24.95 6.46 0.02
N ARG A 378 -25.07 5.24 0.58
CA ARG A 378 -26.38 4.61 0.76
C ARG A 378 -27.24 5.24 1.85
N ASN A 379 -26.61 5.92 2.81
CA ASN A 379 -27.31 6.57 3.92
C ASN A 379 -27.39 8.10 3.72
N ASP A 380 -27.01 8.61 2.54
CA ASP A 380 -26.98 10.03 2.20
C ASP A 380 -26.30 10.90 3.28
N LEU A 381 -25.15 10.41 3.78
CA LEU A 381 -24.45 11.06 4.88
C LEU A 381 -23.60 12.23 4.35
N PRO A 382 -23.74 13.44 4.93
CA PRO A 382 -22.92 14.57 4.56
C PRO A 382 -21.49 14.36 5.09
N PHE A 383 -20.50 14.64 4.24
CA PHE A 383 -19.10 14.68 4.70
C PHE A 383 -18.81 16.02 5.38
N LEU A 384 -17.93 15.99 6.38
CA LEU A 384 -17.42 17.18 7.06
C LEU A 384 -17.02 18.28 6.08
N GLY A 385 -17.63 19.46 6.22
CA GLY A 385 -17.33 20.62 5.38
C GLY A 385 -17.70 20.43 3.90
N GLY A 386 -18.57 19.48 3.58
CA GLY A 386 -18.97 19.13 2.21
C GLY A 386 -17.87 18.44 1.38
N GLU A 387 -16.72 18.16 1.98
CA GLU A 387 -15.60 17.54 1.30
C GLU A 387 -15.71 16.02 1.33
N ARG A 388 -15.99 15.40 0.18
CA ARG A 388 -16.08 13.93 0.04
C ARG A 388 -14.71 13.24 0.14
N TYR A 389 -14.04 13.37 1.29
CA TYR A 389 -12.71 12.85 1.55
C TYR A 389 -12.77 11.68 2.53
N ILE A 390 -12.04 10.62 2.20
CA ILE A 390 -11.85 9.44 3.04
C ILE A 390 -10.36 9.38 3.38
N GLY A 391 -10.04 9.53 4.66
CA GLY A 391 -8.68 9.34 5.18
C GLY A 391 -8.31 7.86 5.17
N VAL A 392 -7.09 7.56 4.75
CA VAL A 392 -6.64 6.18 4.53
C VAL A 392 -5.29 5.90 5.16
N SER A 393 -5.11 4.71 5.74
CA SER A 393 -3.86 4.33 6.40
C SER A 393 -2.67 4.17 5.44
N LYS A 394 -2.98 3.98 4.15
CA LYS A 394 -2.05 3.94 3.02
C LYS A 394 -2.78 4.35 1.74
N PRO A 395 -2.08 4.85 0.71
CA PRO A 395 -2.71 5.18 -0.57
C PRO A 395 -3.54 4.03 -1.13
N SER A 396 -4.68 4.36 -1.72
CA SER A 396 -5.64 3.37 -2.20
C SER A 396 -5.00 2.40 -3.20
N CYS A 397 -5.49 1.15 -3.21
CA CYS A 397 -5.03 0.21 -4.21
C CYS A 397 -5.55 0.56 -5.61
N PHE A 398 -4.97 -0.07 -6.63
CA PHE A 398 -5.37 0.11 -8.02
C PHE A 398 -6.89 -0.01 -8.21
N LEU A 399 -7.52 -1.04 -7.64
CA LEU A 399 -8.96 -1.29 -7.78
C LEU A 399 -9.81 -0.32 -6.96
N CYS A 400 -9.44 0.00 -5.73
CA CYS A 400 -10.19 0.94 -4.89
C CYS A 400 -10.21 2.33 -5.51
N TYR A 401 -9.06 2.78 -6.01
CA TYR A 401 -8.97 4.08 -6.69
C TYR A 401 -9.87 4.12 -7.93
N ARG A 402 -9.89 3.08 -8.78
CA ARG A 402 -10.78 3.04 -9.95
C ARG A 402 -12.25 2.98 -9.57
N TYR A 403 -12.59 2.25 -8.51
CA TYR A 403 -13.95 2.21 -8.00
C TYR A 403 -14.39 3.60 -7.55
N LEU A 404 -13.59 4.29 -6.74
CA LEU A 404 -13.86 5.66 -6.26
C LEU A 404 -14.07 6.66 -7.42
N GLN A 405 -13.26 6.55 -8.48
CA GLN A 405 -13.39 7.43 -9.67
C GLN A 405 -14.66 7.14 -10.49
N ALA A 406 -15.04 5.87 -10.62
CA ALA A 406 -16.22 5.45 -11.38
C ALA A 406 -17.53 5.60 -10.59
N HIS A 407 -17.47 5.68 -9.27
CA HIS A 407 -18.63 5.76 -8.39
C HIS A 407 -19.30 7.15 -8.44
N PRO A 408 -20.65 7.26 -8.42
CA PRO A 408 -21.36 8.55 -8.52
C PRO A 408 -20.96 9.59 -7.47
N MET A 409 -20.71 9.15 -6.23
CA MET A 409 -20.24 10.03 -5.15
C MET A 409 -18.87 10.68 -5.42
N ARG A 410 -18.00 10.08 -6.24
CA ARG A 410 -16.64 10.57 -6.55
C ARG A 410 -15.83 10.99 -5.31
N ALA A 411 -15.88 10.18 -4.25
CA ALA A 411 -15.08 10.44 -3.05
C ALA A 411 -13.58 10.35 -3.36
N GLN A 412 -12.78 11.09 -2.61
CA GLN A 412 -11.33 11.23 -2.79
C GLN A 412 -10.58 10.62 -1.60
N THR A 413 -9.36 10.16 -1.86
CA THR A 413 -8.37 9.73 -0.86
C THR A 413 -7.03 10.42 -1.16
N SER A 414 -6.04 10.27 -0.29
CA SER A 414 -4.70 10.89 -0.46
C SER A 414 -3.95 10.47 -1.74
N GLY A 415 -4.39 9.41 -2.41
CA GLY A 415 -3.83 9.00 -3.69
C GLY A 415 -3.99 7.51 -3.98
N CYS A 416 -3.22 7.03 -4.95
CA CYS A 416 -3.22 5.64 -5.39
C CYS A 416 -1.81 5.07 -5.34
N SER A 417 -1.64 3.91 -4.72
CA SER A 417 -0.41 3.13 -4.83
C SER A 417 -0.24 2.55 -6.23
N ASN A 418 -1.32 2.31 -6.99
CA ASN A 418 -1.32 1.51 -8.22
C ASN A 418 -0.81 0.06 -8.03
N ASN A 419 -0.79 -0.42 -6.78
CA ASN A 419 -0.62 -1.84 -6.50
C ASN A 419 -1.96 -2.56 -6.67
N LEU A 420 -1.97 -3.63 -7.46
CA LEU A 420 -3.11 -4.50 -7.72
C LEU A 420 -3.21 -5.55 -6.62
N TYR A 421 -4.38 -5.62 -5.98
CA TYR A 421 -4.73 -6.66 -5.01
C TYR A 421 -5.92 -7.43 -5.58
N LEU A 422 -5.70 -8.69 -5.97
CA LEU A 422 -6.75 -9.51 -6.57
C LEU A 422 -7.84 -9.90 -5.57
N GLN A 423 -7.50 -9.95 -4.27
CA GLN A 423 -8.43 -10.20 -3.16
C GLN A 423 -9.35 -8.99 -2.91
N TRP A 424 -10.03 -8.48 -3.94
CA TRP A 424 -10.86 -7.30 -3.88
C TRP A 424 -12.27 -7.63 -4.38
N GLN A 425 -13.31 -7.00 -3.83
CA GLN A 425 -14.69 -7.10 -4.31
C GLN A 425 -15.43 -5.76 -4.17
N PRO A 426 -16.53 -5.53 -4.92
CA PRO A 426 -17.43 -4.41 -4.64
C PRO A 426 -18.30 -4.67 -3.40
N PRO A 427 -19.02 -3.66 -2.87
CA PRO A 427 -19.94 -3.81 -1.74
C PRO A 427 -21.05 -4.84 -1.99
N TYR A 428 -21.54 -5.45 -0.91
CA TYR A 428 -22.81 -6.18 -0.95
C TYR A 428 -23.97 -5.19 -0.89
N ILE A 429 -25.01 -5.38 -1.71
CA ILE A 429 -26.23 -4.58 -1.73
C ILE A 429 -27.23 -5.22 -0.75
N ASN A 430 -27.39 -4.65 0.45
CA ASN A 430 -28.19 -5.27 1.51
C ASN A 430 -29.70 -5.31 1.23
N ASP A 431 -30.23 -4.29 0.55
CA ASP A 431 -31.65 -4.16 0.25
C ASP A 431 -32.08 -4.87 -1.04
N GLU A 432 -31.13 -5.53 -1.72
CA GLU A 432 -31.31 -6.20 -3.01
C GLU A 432 -31.97 -5.31 -4.08
N SER A 433 -31.83 -3.99 -3.95
CA SER A 433 -32.39 -3.02 -4.88
C SER A 433 -31.84 -3.21 -6.28
N GLU A 434 -32.72 -3.39 -7.26
CA GLU A 434 -32.35 -3.58 -8.67
C GLU A 434 -31.55 -2.38 -9.20
N SER A 435 -31.95 -1.15 -8.84
CA SER A 435 -31.23 0.05 -9.27
C SER A 435 -29.81 0.13 -8.67
N ALA A 436 -29.63 -0.27 -7.41
CA ALA A 436 -28.32 -0.32 -6.77
C ALA A 436 -27.42 -1.41 -7.38
N ILE A 437 -28.02 -2.55 -7.76
CA ILE A 437 -27.31 -3.62 -8.48
C ILE A 437 -26.91 -3.14 -9.89
N GLU A 438 -27.79 -2.47 -10.62
CA GLU A 438 -27.50 -1.88 -11.95
C GLU A 438 -26.41 -0.80 -11.89
N GLU A 439 -26.43 0.04 -10.86
CA GLU A 439 -25.39 1.02 -10.60
C GLU A 439 -24.04 0.33 -10.37
N GLN A 440 -24.00 -0.69 -9.50
CA GLN A 440 -22.79 -1.47 -9.28
C GLN A 440 -22.29 -2.14 -10.57
N GLN A 441 -23.17 -2.69 -11.39
CA GLN A 441 -22.81 -3.24 -12.70
C GLN A 441 -22.18 -2.17 -13.60
N SER A 442 -22.76 -0.97 -13.64
CA SER A 442 -22.27 0.16 -14.43
C SER A 442 -20.87 0.58 -13.99
N ILE A 443 -20.61 0.63 -12.67
CA ILE A 443 -19.29 0.91 -12.11
C ILE A 443 -18.27 -0.16 -12.54
N LEU A 444 -18.59 -1.45 -12.38
CA LEU A 444 -17.68 -2.53 -12.78
C LEU A 444 -17.40 -2.55 -14.29
N ILE A 445 -18.39 -2.19 -15.12
CA ILE A 445 -18.22 -2.05 -16.57
C ILE A 445 -17.28 -0.88 -16.89
N ALA A 446 -17.45 0.27 -16.22
CA ALA A 446 -16.57 1.42 -16.38
C ALA A 446 -15.12 1.07 -15.99
N MET A 447 -14.92 0.46 -14.83
CA MET A 447 -13.61 -0.04 -14.39
C MET A 447 -13.03 -1.04 -15.41
N SER A 448 -13.84 -1.98 -15.90
CA SER A 448 -13.39 -2.98 -16.88
C SER A 448 -12.83 -2.35 -18.16
N LYS A 449 -13.43 -1.25 -18.64
CA LYS A 449 -12.93 -0.52 -19.81
C LYS A 449 -11.53 0.03 -19.57
N GLU A 450 -11.27 0.58 -18.39
CA GLU A 450 -9.94 1.09 -18.04
C GLU A 450 -8.93 -0.03 -17.82
N ILE A 451 -9.30 -1.06 -17.05
CA ILE A 451 -8.43 -2.21 -16.75
C ILE A 451 -7.94 -2.85 -18.05
N ARG A 452 -8.83 -3.00 -19.05
CA ARG A 452 -8.44 -3.53 -20.37
C ARG A 452 -7.38 -2.67 -21.05
N LYS A 453 -7.49 -1.34 -21.00
CA LYS A 453 -6.44 -0.46 -21.54
C LYS A 453 -5.11 -0.70 -20.85
N PHE A 454 -5.09 -0.79 -19.52
CA PHE A 454 -3.89 -1.12 -18.75
C PHE A 454 -3.26 -2.46 -19.15
N VAL A 455 -4.07 -3.49 -19.40
CA VAL A 455 -3.59 -4.79 -19.90
C VAL A 455 -2.88 -4.61 -21.24
N LEU A 456 -3.55 -3.95 -22.18
CA LEU A 456 -3.01 -3.76 -23.53
C LEU A 456 -1.72 -2.93 -23.52
N ASP A 457 -1.69 -1.84 -22.75
CA ASP A 457 -0.49 -1.04 -22.58
C ASP A 457 0.66 -1.85 -21.97
N THR A 458 0.37 -2.69 -20.97
CA THR A 458 1.37 -3.55 -20.31
C THR A 458 1.97 -4.57 -21.27
N ILE A 459 1.18 -5.10 -22.21
CA ILE A 459 1.66 -6.05 -23.22
C ILE A 459 2.65 -5.36 -24.18
N VAL A 460 2.47 -4.07 -24.50
CA VAL A 460 3.37 -3.39 -25.46
C VAL A 460 4.73 -3.05 -24.82
N PRO A 461 5.88 -3.47 -25.41
CA PRO A 461 7.24 -3.33 -24.84
C PRO A 461 7.64 -1.93 -24.40
N SER A 462 7.11 -0.90 -25.06
CA SER A 462 7.44 0.50 -24.79
C SER A 462 6.97 0.98 -23.41
N HIS A 463 6.06 0.23 -22.76
CA HIS A 463 5.41 0.61 -21.50
C HIS A 463 5.76 -0.33 -20.34
N ARG A 464 6.86 -1.08 -20.43
CA ARG A 464 7.16 -2.11 -19.43
C ARG A 464 7.08 -1.62 -17.99
N GLY A 465 6.24 -2.35 -17.24
CA GLY A 465 6.46 -2.85 -15.89
C GLY A 465 7.15 -1.88 -14.97
N PHE A 466 6.37 -1.10 -14.25
CA PHE A 466 6.87 -0.26 -13.17
C PHE A 466 7.59 -1.15 -12.15
N ASN A 467 8.77 -0.70 -11.70
CA ASN A 467 9.48 -1.35 -10.62
C ASN A 467 8.52 -1.52 -9.44
N SER A 468 8.45 -2.74 -8.90
CA SER A 468 7.69 -3.00 -7.68
C SER A 468 8.07 -2.00 -6.61
N HIS A 469 7.06 -1.38 -5.99
CA HIS A 469 7.26 -0.40 -4.94
C HIS A 469 6.29 -0.67 -3.77
N PRO A 470 6.65 -0.25 -2.55
CA PRO A 470 5.77 -0.41 -1.40
C PRO A 470 4.46 0.38 -1.57
N ASP A 471 3.41 -0.03 -0.84
CA ASP A 471 2.11 0.66 -0.86
C ASP A 471 2.22 2.09 -0.30
N SER A 472 3.01 2.27 0.76
CA SER A 472 3.19 3.56 1.44
C SER A 472 4.56 4.14 1.12
N THR A 473 4.60 5.47 0.96
CA THR A 473 5.86 6.21 1.03
C THR A 473 6.15 6.64 2.45
N THR A 474 7.42 6.88 2.77
CA THR A 474 7.83 7.40 4.08
C THR A 474 7.74 8.93 4.17
N GLY A 475 7.30 9.61 3.10
CA GLY A 475 7.35 11.06 3.00
C GLY A 475 8.75 11.68 3.06
N ILE A 476 9.80 10.85 3.14
CA ILE A 476 11.20 11.29 3.04
C ILE A 476 11.46 11.54 1.56
N GLU A 477 11.58 12.80 1.16
CA GLU A 477 11.78 13.19 -0.23
C GLU A 477 13.07 12.60 -0.81
N THR A 478 13.00 12.06 -2.02
CA THR A 478 14.20 11.78 -2.83
C THR A 478 14.73 13.11 -3.33
N VAL A 479 16.03 13.36 -3.11
CA VAL A 479 16.82 14.53 -3.57
C VAL A 479 16.57 14.88 -5.06
N SER A 480 16.05 13.95 -5.85
CA SER A 480 15.66 14.18 -7.24
C SER A 480 14.44 15.11 -7.43
N HIS A 481 13.67 15.45 -6.39
CA HIS A 481 12.53 16.39 -6.49
C HIS A 481 12.89 17.85 -6.19
N THR A 482 13.92 18.13 -5.39
CA THR A 482 14.36 19.49 -5.09
C THR A 482 14.98 20.22 -6.29
N ARG A 483 15.37 19.50 -7.36
CA ARG A 483 15.86 20.13 -8.60
C ARG A 483 14.76 20.65 -9.53
N LYS A 484 13.48 20.28 -9.32
CA LYS A 484 12.37 20.73 -10.17
C LYS A 484 11.57 21.91 -9.59
N THR A 485 11.80 22.26 -8.32
CA THR A 485 11.07 23.34 -7.62
C THR A 485 11.82 24.67 -7.54
N LEU A 486 13.04 24.78 -8.06
CA LEU A 486 13.64 26.08 -8.37
C LEU A 486 13.36 26.45 -9.83
N SER A 487 12.21 27.10 -10.03
CA SER A 487 11.86 27.82 -11.24
C SER A 487 12.93 28.86 -11.59
N LYS A 488 13.50 28.76 -12.81
CA LYS A 488 14.18 29.89 -13.45
C LYS A 488 13.14 31.00 -13.70
N PRO A 489 13.42 32.27 -13.37
CA PRO A 489 12.55 33.38 -13.74
C PRO A 489 12.52 33.53 -15.26
N ARG A 490 11.33 33.61 -15.85
CA ARG A 490 11.12 33.96 -17.26
C ARG A 490 11.46 35.45 -17.46
N PRO A 491 12.38 35.82 -18.36
CA PRO A 491 12.43 37.19 -18.85
C PRO A 491 11.33 37.41 -19.89
N ARG A 492 10.60 38.51 -19.70
CA ARG A 492 9.67 39.11 -20.67
C ARG A 492 10.51 39.89 -21.69
N SER A 493 10.42 39.61 -22.99
CA SER A 493 10.56 40.63 -24.06
C SER A 493 10.42 40.04 -25.48
N THR A 494 9.43 40.59 -26.19
CA THR A 494 9.40 41.06 -27.60
C THR A 494 10.16 40.34 -28.72
N LEU A 495 9.38 40.05 -29.77
CA LEU A 495 9.77 39.82 -31.16
C LEU A 495 10.88 40.76 -31.69
N LYS A 496 11.87 40.19 -32.39
CA LYS A 496 12.29 40.56 -33.77
C LYS A 496 13.39 39.62 -34.32
N GLN A 497 13.02 38.96 -35.42
CA GLN A 497 13.77 38.61 -36.65
C GLN A 497 15.26 38.98 -36.76
N SER A 498 16.12 37.98 -37.07
CA SER A 498 17.01 37.96 -38.26
C SER A 498 18.00 36.78 -38.25
N VAL A 499 18.18 36.21 -39.43
CA VAL A 499 19.09 35.13 -39.83
C VAL A 499 20.54 35.65 -39.97
N LEU A 500 21.57 34.84 -39.66
CA LEU A 500 22.72 34.50 -40.53
C LEU A 500 23.92 33.84 -39.80
N SER A 501 24.51 32.85 -40.50
CA SER A 501 25.91 32.33 -40.53
C SER A 501 26.57 31.83 -39.23
N ALA A 502 26.88 30.54 -39.07
CA ALA A 502 27.92 29.71 -39.71
C ALA A 502 29.34 30.03 -39.20
N GLU A 503 29.97 29.07 -38.49
CA GLU A 503 31.34 28.63 -38.76
C GLU A 503 31.72 27.38 -37.96
N TYR A 504 32.60 26.60 -38.57
CA TYR A 504 32.94 25.21 -38.31
C TYR A 504 34.44 25.16 -38.15
N GLU A 505 34.98 24.67 -37.03
CA GLU A 505 36.41 24.34 -36.96
C GLU A 505 36.69 23.07 -36.14
N LYS A 506 37.73 22.36 -36.58
CA LYS A 506 37.98 20.92 -36.46
C LYS A 506 39.10 20.61 -35.47
N ARG A 507 38.90 19.49 -34.71
CA ARG A 507 39.86 18.39 -34.38
C ARG A 507 41.07 18.65 -33.45
N PRO A 508 41.87 17.62 -33.05
CA PRO A 508 41.60 16.22 -32.63
C PRO A 508 42.36 15.84 -31.31
N SER A 509 42.18 14.68 -30.65
CA SER A 509 43.05 13.47 -30.75
C SER A 509 42.85 12.58 -29.49
N LYS A 510 42.43 11.31 -29.67
CA LYS A 510 43.12 10.00 -29.54
C LYS A 510 43.23 9.37 -28.12
N PRO A 511 43.12 8.02 -28.00
CA PRO A 511 42.88 7.30 -26.75
C PRO A 511 44.10 6.50 -26.26
N SER A 512 44.08 6.08 -24.98
CA SER A 512 45.04 5.16 -24.37
C SER A 512 44.31 3.97 -23.72
N ASN A 513 44.78 2.76 -24.04
CA ASN A 513 44.33 1.45 -23.60
C ASN A 513 45.27 0.90 -22.52
N MET A 514 44.74 0.00 -21.65
CA MET A 514 45.36 -1.20 -21.01
C MET A 514 44.95 -1.36 -19.52
N PRO A 515 45.04 -2.56 -18.91
CA PRO A 515 44.10 -3.68 -19.05
C PRO A 515 43.53 -4.17 -17.69
N ILE A 516 42.48 -4.99 -17.73
CA ILE A 516 41.85 -5.60 -16.54
C ILE A 516 42.25 -7.08 -16.48
N SER A 517 42.80 -7.51 -15.33
CA SER A 517 42.96 -8.94 -14.97
C SER A 517 41.76 -9.43 -14.14
N PRO A 518 41.38 -10.71 -14.24
CA PRO A 518 40.21 -11.27 -13.55
C PRO A 518 40.62 -11.97 -12.26
N ASP A 519 39.90 -11.75 -11.16
CA ASP A 519 39.94 -12.68 -10.05
C ASP A 519 38.57 -13.07 -9.51
N SER A 520 38.51 -14.37 -9.27
CA SER A 520 37.45 -15.27 -8.82
C SER A 520 36.44 -14.74 -7.79
N PHE A 521 35.15 -15.02 -8.05
CA PHE A 521 34.06 -14.93 -7.07
C PHE A 521 33.61 -16.34 -6.67
N ASP A 522 33.79 -16.66 -5.40
CA ASP A 522 33.23 -17.83 -4.74
C ASP A 522 31.77 -17.56 -4.34
N ASN A 523 30.86 -18.47 -4.71
CA ASN A 523 29.42 -18.34 -4.56
C ASN A 523 28.94 -19.18 -3.37
N THR A 524 28.46 -18.53 -2.31
CA THR A 524 27.50 -19.14 -1.39
C THR A 524 26.55 -18.07 -0.86
N SER A 525 25.39 -17.93 -1.50
CA SER A 525 24.28 -17.12 -1.00
C SER A 525 23.11 -18.03 -0.60
N LYS A 526 22.81 -18.04 0.69
CA LYS A 526 21.51 -18.50 1.23
C LYS A 526 20.56 -17.32 1.19
N SER A 527 19.48 -17.43 0.42
CA SER A 527 18.44 -16.42 0.28
C SER A 527 17.44 -16.49 1.44
N SER A 528 17.14 -15.33 2.03
CA SER A 528 16.06 -15.14 3.00
C SER A 528 14.91 -14.38 2.33
N ASN A 529 13.75 -15.03 2.22
CA ASN A 529 12.53 -14.55 1.57
C ASN A 529 11.86 -13.40 2.37
N SER A 530 11.61 -12.28 1.70
CA SER A 530 10.77 -11.17 2.18
C SER A 530 9.81 -10.78 1.06
N SER A 531 8.53 -11.17 1.17
CA SER A 531 7.45 -10.62 0.35
C SER A 531 6.16 -10.56 1.16
N ASP A 532 5.56 -9.37 1.14
CA ASP A 532 4.34 -8.95 1.81
C ASP A 532 3.14 -9.48 1.00
N GLY A 533 2.47 -10.52 1.51
CA GLY A 533 1.13 -10.97 1.09
C GLY A 533 0.89 -11.10 -0.42
N GLY A 534 1.30 -12.24 -0.99
CA GLY A 534 0.97 -12.67 -2.35
C GLY A 534 1.94 -13.76 -2.82
N VAL A 535 1.37 -14.91 -3.20
CA VAL A 535 1.95 -16.17 -3.72
C VAL A 535 3.42 -16.14 -4.17
N ALA A 536 4.18 -17.12 -3.68
CA ALA A 536 5.54 -17.40 -4.14
C ALA A 536 5.56 -17.69 -5.66
N LEU A 537 6.19 -16.82 -6.41
CA LEU A 537 6.78 -17.14 -7.71
C LEU A 537 8.28 -16.87 -7.57
N ASP A 538 9.06 -17.93 -7.80
CA ASP A 538 10.50 -17.97 -7.56
C ASP A 538 11.24 -16.76 -8.15
N HIS A 539 12.04 -16.11 -7.30
CA HIS A 539 12.93 -15.02 -7.67
C HIS A 539 14.08 -15.58 -8.53
N PHE A 540 13.96 -15.54 -9.85
CA PHE A 540 15.11 -15.68 -10.73
C PHE A 540 15.87 -14.36 -10.84
N ILE A 541 17.15 -14.43 -10.49
CA ILE A 541 18.14 -13.35 -10.61
C ILE A 541 18.30 -12.99 -12.09
N PHE A 542 17.95 -11.77 -12.45
CA PHE A 542 18.19 -11.20 -13.78
C PHE A 542 19.69 -10.94 -13.93
N ARG A 543 20.45 -11.92 -14.44
CA ARG A 543 21.83 -11.69 -14.88
C ARG A 543 21.80 -10.82 -16.13
N ARG A 544 22.17 -9.55 -15.98
CA ARG A 544 22.46 -8.65 -17.11
C ARG A 544 23.79 -9.04 -17.73
N SER A 545 23.77 -9.70 -18.88
CA SER A 545 24.86 -9.64 -19.86
C SER A 545 24.38 -8.79 -21.02
N PHE A 546 24.78 -7.51 -21.04
CA PHE A 546 24.68 -6.69 -22.24
C PHE A 546 26.00 -6.78 -22.98
N ALA A 547 26.00 -7.51 -24.11
CA ALA A 547 26.96 -7.29 -25.16
C ALA A 547 26.56 -6.00 -25.88
N ILE A 548 27.32 -4.93 -25.64
CA ILE A 548 27.25 -3.69 -26.41
C ILE A 548 27.99 -3.94 -27.73
N SER A 549 27.25 -4.23 -28.78
CA SER A 549 27.61 -3.91 -30.18
C SER A 549 26.39 -4.18 -31.05
N THR A 550 26.08 -3.24 -31.96
CA THR A 550 24.94 -3.22 -32.90
C THR A 550 23.71 -2.41 -32.47
N ILE A 551 23.91 -1.15 -32.03
CA ILE A 551 22.91 -0.09 -32.21
C ILE A 551 23.62 1.10 -32.85
N LEU A 552 23.89 1.00 -34.16
CA LEU A 552 24.27 2.15 -35.02
C LEU A 552 23.90 1.92 -36.49
N ALA A 553 22.86 1.10 -36.78
CA ALA A 553 22.45 0.82 -38.16
C ALA A 553 20.92 0.80 -38.41
N ILE A 554 20.10 1.32 -37.48
CA ILE A 554 18.63 1.41 -37.67
C ILE A 554 18.13 2.81 -37.34
N SER A 555 18.82 3.85 -37.84
CA SER A 555 18.33 5.23 -37.81
C SER A 555 18.19 5.87 -39.20
N SER A 556 18.36 5.10 -40.29
CA SER A 556 18.24 5.62 -41.67
C SER A 556 17.05 5.07 -42.49
N VAL A 557 16.11 4.33 -41.88
CA VAL A 557 14.95 3.76 -42.63
C VAL A 557 13.59 4.36 -42.20
N CYS A 558 13.52 5.21 -41.17
CA CYS A 558 12.25 5.80 -40.70
C CYS A 558 12.03 7.29 -41.08
N VAL A 559 12.84 7.87 -41.97
CA VAL A 559 12.61 9.24 -42.48
C VAL A 559 11.99 9.25 -43.90
N GLY A 560 11.79 8.08 -44.52
CA GLY A 560 11.28 7.98 -45.90
C GLY A 560 9.75 7.90 -46.08
N TRP A 561 8.95 7.87 -45.01
CA TRP A 561 7.50 7.58 -45.11
C TRP A 561 6.57 8.69 -44.59
N VAL A 562 7.10 9.86 -44.21
CA VAL A 562 6.30 11.01 -43.71
C VAL A 562 6.18 12.16 -44.75
N LEU A 563 6.67 11.98 -45.99
CA LEU A 563 6.59 13.01 -47.05
C LEU A 563 5.84 12.56 -48.31
N ALA A 564 4.82 11.71 -48.18
CA ALA A 564 3.97 11.30 -49.31
C ALA A 564 2.46 11.37 -49.00
N SER A 565 2.03 12.40 -48.28
CA SER A 565 0.59 12.73 -48.13
C SER A 565 0.29 14.22 -48.17
N TYR A 566 1.18 15.02 -48.76
CA TYR A 566 0.89 16.39 -49.17
C TYR A 566 1.48 16.62 -50.56
N ARG A 567 0.76 16.15 -51.58
CA ARG A 567 0.63 16.76 -52.91
C ARG A 567 -0.51 16.10 -53.66
#